data_AF-A0A1S3XL56-F1
#
_entry.id   AF-A0A1S3XL56-F1
#
_cell.length_a   1.000
_cell.length_b   1.000
_cell.length_c   1.000
_cell.angle_alpha   90.00
_cell.angle_beta   90.00
_cell.angle_gamma   90.00
#
_symmetry.space_group_name_H-M   'P 1'
#
loop_
_entity.id
_entity.type
_entity.pdbx_description
1 polymer ?
#
loop_
_entity_poly.entity_id
_entity_poly.type
_entity_poly.pdbx_seq_one_letter_code
_entity_poly.pdbx_strand_id
1 'polypeptide(L)'
;MAPKNLSFKIILGSSSMARRKILADMGYDFTVMTADIDEKSIRKENAEELVVALAEAKADAIMSRLETTEQLEENTHPTLLITADTIFFGYILPTSIGIEVAVYQGIIREKPSSKDEARQFIKSYSGGQATVVGSVVVTNLTKGIRKGAWERSEIGTADHVMGLPRSLTEKLIQEAL
;
A
#
# COMPACT_ATOMS: atom_id res chain seq x y z
N MET A 1 3.52 -16.92 -21.87
CA MET A 1 4.72 -16.07 -22.09
C MET A 1 5.79 -16.50 -21.12
N ALA A 2 7.05 -16.49 -21.52
CA ALA A 2 8.15 -16.71 -20.57
C ALA A 2 8.23 -15.52 -19.59
N PRO A 3 8.57 -15.75 -18.31
CA PRO A 3 8.65 -14.69 -17.33
C PRO A 3 9.74 -13.68 -17.67
N LYS A 4 9.51 -12.41 -17.36
CA LYS A 4 10.47 -11.33 -17.65
C LYS A 4 11.71 -11.35 -16.75
N ASN A 5 11.72 -12.15 -15.67
CA ASN A 5 12.78 -12.22 -14.68
C ASN A 5 13.57 -13.54 -14.72
N LEU A 6 14.06 -13.93 -15.90
CA LEU A 6 14.89 -15.14 -16.04
C LEU A 6 16.27 -15.03 -15.35
N SER A 7 16.77 -13.81 -15.12
CA SER A 7 18.09 -13.57 -14.53
C SER A 7 18.06 -13.20 -13.04
N PHE A 8 16.89 -13.04 -12.43
CA PHE A 8 16.73 -12.65 -11.03
C PHE A 8 15.43 -13.19 -10.43
N LYS A 9 15.45 -13.51 -9.14
CA LYS A 9 14.26 -13.94 -8.39
C LYS A 9 13.55 -12.74 -7.80
N ILE A 10 12.22 -12.78 -7.74
CA ILE A 10 11.41 -11.75 -7.09
C ILE A 10 10.64 -12.37 -5.93
N ILE A 11 10.69 -11.71 -4.78
CA ILE A 11 9.83 -11.97 -3.63
C ILE A 11 8.91 -10.77 -3.45
N LEU A 12 7.60 -10.99 -3.51
CA LEU A 12 6.60 -9.99 -3.18
C LEU A 12 6.28 -10.05 -1.68
N GLY A 13 6.73 -9.03 -0.96
CA GLY A 13 6.55 -8.78 0.46
C GLY A 13 5.14 -8.32 0.86
N SER A 14 4.08 -8.72 0.16
CA SER A 14 2.73 -8.18 0.34
C SER A 14 1.62 -9.20 0.22
N SER A 15 0.66 -9.14 1.16
CA SER A 15 -0.56 -9.96 1.14
C SER A 15 -1.65 -9.44 0.19
N SER A 16 -1.46 -8.26 -0.42
CA SER A 16 -2.46 -7.61 -1.29
C SER A 16 -2.69 -8.37 -2.60
N MET A 17 -3.93 -8.81 -2.83
CA MET A 17 -4.36 -9.41 -4.11
C MET A 17 -4.14 -8.47 -5.30
N ALA A 18 -4.41 -7.17 -5.12
CA ALA A 18 -4.23 -6.18 -6.17
C ALA A 18 -2.76 -6.08 -6.59
N ARG A 19 -1.83 -6.04 -5.63
CA ARG A 19 -0.39 -5.96 -5.93
C ARG A 19 0.14 -7.24 -6.58
N ARG A 20 -0.35 -8.41 -6.16
CA ARG A 20 -0.07 -9.68 -6.85
C ARG A 20 -0.51 -9.63 -8.31
N LYS A 21 -1.74 -9.18 -8.55
CA LYS A 21 -2.29 -9.09 -9.89
C LYS A 21 -1.50 -8.12 -10.77
N ILE A 22 -1.18 -6.92 -10.29
CA ILE A 22 -0.38 -5.94 -11.04
C ILE A 22 0.95 -6.55 -11.47
N LEU A 23 1.68 -7.18 -10.53
CA LEU A 23 3.00 -7.74 -10.83
C LEU A 23 2.92 -8.94 -11.80
N ALA A 24 1.88 -9.75 -11.70
CA ALA A 24 1.60 -10.86 -12.63
C ALA A 24 1.22 -10.34 -14.03
N ASP A 25 0.36 -9.33 -14.12
CA ASP A 25 -0.07 -8.70 -15.38
C ASP A 25 1.11 -8.03 -16.10
N MET A 26 2.13 -7.57 -15.35
CA MET A 26 3.39 -7.08 -15.92
C MET A 26 4.27 -8.20 -16.53
N GLY A 27 3.97 -9.47 -16.25
CA GLY A 27 4.65 -10.65 -16.78
C GLY A 27 5.82 -11.15 -15.93
N TYR A 28 5.78 -10.91 -14.61
CA TYR A 28 6.80 -11.39 -13.68
C TYR A 28 6.34 -12.62 -12.91
N ASP A 29 7.27 -13.54 -12.70
CA ASP A 29 7.11 -14.64 -11.75
C ASP A 29 7.73 -14.26 -10.41
N PHE A 30 6.99 -14.51 -9.32
CA PHE A 30 7.40 -14.11 -7.97
C PHE A 30 6.86 -15.05 -6.91
N THR A 31 7.58 -15.13 -5.79
CA THR A 31 7.11 -15.82 -4.59
C THR A 31 6.50 -14.79 -3.64
N VAL A 32 5.38 -15.13 -3.01
CA VAL A 32 4.75 -14.25 -2.04
C VAL A 32 5.25 -14.60 -0.65
N MET A 33 5.71 -13.60 0.09
CA MET A 33 6.05 -13.73 1.50
C MET A 33 5.50 -12.53 2.25
N THR A 34 4.83 -12.77 3.38
CA THR A 34 4.16 -11.71 4.12
C THR A 34 4.85 -11.50 5.46
N ALA A 35 5.04 -10.24 5.83
CA ALA A 35 5.42 -9.86 7.18
C ALA A 35 4.17 -9.73 8.05
N ASP A 36 4.27 -10.20 9.29
CA ASP A 36 3.32 -9.85 10.35
C ASP A 36 3.98 -8.75 11.18
N ILE A 37 3.62 -7.50 10.92
CA ILE A 37 4.15 -6.34 11.64
C ILE A 37 3.01 -5.59 12.32
N ASP A 38 3.30 -5.00 13.47
CA ASP A 38 2.38 -4.09 14.12
C ASP A 38 2.41 -2.70 13.44
N GLU A 39 1.69 -2.58 12.31
CA GLU A 39 1.59 -1.33 11.54
C GLU A 39 1.13 -0.15 12.40
N LYS A 40 0.39 -0.39 13.49
CA LYS A 40 -0.13 0.67 14.37
C LYS A 40 0.94 1.28 15.26
N SER A 41 2.00 0.53 15.56
CA SER A 41 3.15 1.03 16.32
C SER A 41 4.02 1.99 15.50
N ILE A 42 3.91 1.95 14.17
CA ILE A 42 4.68 2.79 13.25
C ILE A 42 3.84 4.02 12.93
N ARG A 43 4.26 5.16 13.47
CA ARG A 43 3.63 6.46 13.21
C ARG A 43 4.68 7.47 12.76
N LYS A 44 4.32 8.23 11.73
CA LYS A 44 5.07 9.36 11.19
C LYS A 44 4.10 10.52 11.01
N GLU A 45 4.61 11.73 11.12
CA GLU A 45 3.82 12.95 10.92
C GLU A 45 3.42 13.08 9.44
N ASN A 46 4.34 12.76 8.54
CA ASN A 46 4.11 12.82 7.10
C ASN A 46 3.61 11.48 6.55
N ALA A 47 2.57 11.55 5.72
CA ALA A 47 1.97 10.42 5.03
C ALA A 47 3.00 9.66 4.17
N GLU A 48 3.83 10.41 3.45
CA GLU A 48 4.90 9.93 2.60
C GLU A 48 5.93 9.12 3.39
N GLU A 49 6.35 9.66 4.52
CA GLU A 49 7.29 9.00 5.41
C GLU A 49 6.67 7.78 6.08
N LEU A 50 5.38 7.85 6.42
CA LEU A 50 4.65 6.73 7.00
C LEU A 50 4.62 5.54 6.06
N VAL A 51 4.22 5.74 4.80
CA VAL A 51 4.16 4.62 3.84
C VAL A 51 5.53 4.01 3.57
N VAL A 52 6.58 4.83 3.50
CA VAL A 52 7.95 4.32 3.29
C VAL A 52 8.37 3.51 4.52
N ALA A 53 8.19 4.05 5.72
CA ALA A 53 8.53 3.35 6.97
C ALA A 53 7.78 2.02 7.13
N LEU A 54 6.49 1.95 6.76
CA LEU A 54 5.71 0.71 6.77
C LEU A 54 6.25 -0.32 5.77
N ALA A 55 6.61 0.11 4.55
CA ALA A 55 7.19 -0.78 3.55
C ALA A 55 8.59 -1.27 3.95
N GLU A 56 9.39 -0.42 4.58
CA GLU A 56 10.71 -0.79 5.13
C GLU A 56 10.58 -1.77 6.29
N ALA A 57 9.68 -1.53 7.24
CA ALA A 57 9.44 -2.45 8.35
C ALA A 57 8.98 -3.83 7.89
N LYS A 58 8.14 -3.89 6.83
CA LYS A 58 7.77 -5.17 6.19
C LYS A 58 8.99 -5.86 5.58
N ALA A 59 9.91 -5.11 4.97
CA ALA A 59 11.11 -5.67 4.39
C ALA A 59 12.03 -6.22 5.49
N ASP A 60 12.23 -5.48 6.56
CA ASP A 60 13.07 -5.88 7.70
C ASP A 60 12.55 -7.15 8.36
N ALA A 61 11.25 -7.21 8.67
CA ALA A 61 10.61 -8.39 9.25
C ALA A 61 10.73 -9.64 8.35
N ILE A 62 10.66 -9.45 7.02
CA ILE A 62 10.88 -10.53 6.06
C ILE A 62 12.35 -10.98 6.04
N MET A 63 13.29 -10.03 6.00
CA MET A 63 14.72 -10.34 5.98
C MET A 63 15.15 -11.10 7.24
N SER A 64 14.70 -10.70 8.44
CA SER A 64 15.00 -11.43 9.68
C SER A 64 14.49 -12.87 9.66
N ARG A 65 13.35 -13.13 9.02
CA ARG A 65 12.83 -14.50 8.83
C ARG A 65 13.66 -15.32 7.84
N LEU A 66 14.16 -14.68 6.78
CA LEU A 66 15.05 -15.31 5.80
C LEU A 66 16.44 -15.59 6.37
N GLU A 67 16.94 -14.80 7.33
CA GLU A 67 18.20 -15.09 8.01
C GLU A 67 18.08 -16.28 8.96
N THR A 68 16.93 -16.44 9.60
CA THR A 68 16.66 -17.54 10.55
C THR A 68 16.39 -18.87 9.85
N THR A 69 15.85 -18.80 8.63
CA THR A 69 15.58 -19.97 7.79
C THR A 69 16.79 -20.12 6.89
N GLU A 70 17.68 -21.08 7.14
CA GLU A 70 18.85 -21.39 6.28
C GLU A 70 18.41 -21.81 4.85
N GLN A 71 17.90 -20.86 4.08
CA GLN A 71 17.38 -20.99 2.71
C GLN A 71 18.20 -20.13 1.73
N LEU A 72 19.44 -19.82 2.09
CA LEU A 72 20.45 -19.43 1.11
C LEU A 72 20.98 -20.72 0.45
N GLU A 73 20.10 -21.47 -0.20
CA GLU A 73 20.52 -22.31 -1.33
C GLU A 73 21.38 -21.42 -2.23
N GLU A 74 22.51 -21.94 -2.71
CA GLU A 74 23.47 -21.22 -3.57
C GLU A 74 22.73 -20.39 -4.62
N ASN A 75 22.54 -19.10 -4.32
CA ASN A 75 21.67 -18.25 -5.11
C ASN A 75 22.43 -17.84 -6.36
N THR A 76 22.36 -18.68 -7.39
CA THR A 76 22.94 -18.46 -8.71
C THR A 76 22.39 -17.17 -9.35
N HIS A 77 21.25 -16.66 -8.86
CA HIS A 77 20.58 -15.46 -9.33
C HIS A 77 20.33 -14.44 -8.20
N PRO A 78 20.52 -13.13 -8.46
CA PRO A 78 20.16 -12.07 -7.52
C PRO A 78 18.68 -12.17 -7.11
N THR A 79 18.39 -11.93 -5.84
CA THR A 79 17.01 -11.94 -5.32
C THR A 79 16.58 -10.53 -4.91
N LEU A 80 15.43 -10.08 -5.44
CA LEU A 80 14.81 -8.80 -5.14
C LEU A 80 13.58 -9.00 -4.27
N LEU A 81 13.56 -8.39 -3.10
CA LEU A 81 12.39 -8.27 -2.25
C LEU A 81 11.67 -6.95 -2.56
N ILE A 82 10.38 -7.03 -2.90
CA ILE A 82 9.53 -5.87 -3.17
C ILE A 82 8.47 -5.78 -2.08
N THR A 83 8.53 -4.74 -1.26
CA THR A 83 7.49 -4.40 -0.28
C THR A 83 6.80 -3.12 -0.71
N ALA A 84 5.56 -2.94 -0.25
CA ALA A 84 4.78 -1.76 -0.59
C ALA A 84 3.76 -1.48 0.49
N ASP A 85 3.50 -0.20 0.71
CA ASP A 85 2.42 0.26 1.56
C ASP A 85 1.55 1.31 0.88
N THR A 86 0.32 1.48 1.34
CA THR A 86 -0.62 2.41 0.74
C THR A 86 -1.62 2.86 1.78
N ILE A 87 -1.71 4.17 1.95
CA ILE A 87 -2.63 4.81 2.88
C ILE A 87 -3.54 5.77 2.11
N PHE A 88 -4.75 5.91 2.64
CA PHE A 88 -5.79 6.72 2.04
C PHE A 88 -6.18 7.86 3.00
N PHE A 89 -6.21 9.09 2.51
CA PHE A 89 -6.65 10.27 3.25
C PHE A 89 -7.77 10.98 2.51
N GLY A 90 -8.81 11.42 3.23
CA GLY A 90 -9.87 12.27 2.67
C GLY A 90 -9.75 13.68 3.21
N TYR A 91 -9.67 14.68 2.33
CA TYR A 91 -9.84 16.09 2.63
C TYR A 91 -11.27 16.54 2.30
N ILE A 92 -11.91 17.24 3.24
CA ILE A 92 -12.94 18.22 2.91
C ILE A 92 -12.19 19.57 2.89
N LEU A 93 -12.31 20.33 1.80
CA LEU A 93 -11.60 21.61 1.55
C LEU A 93 -11.77 22.63 2.72
N PRO A 94 -10.84 23.59 2.84
CA PRO A 94 -10.21 23.98 4.09
C PRO A 94 -10.97 25.10 4.82
N THR A 95 -10.84 25.15 6.15
CA THR A 95 -10.92 26.45 6.83
C THR A 95 -9.50 26.78 7.26
N SER A 96 -9.01 27.92 6.78
CA SER A 96 -7.71 28.53 7.05
C SER A 96 -7.18 28.21 8.45
N ILE A 97 -6.13 27.38 8.54
CA ILE A 97 -5.10 27.35 9.60
C ILE A 97 -4.14 26.21 9.20
N GLY A 98 -2.86 26.54 9.06
CA GLY A 98 -1.83 25.54 8.81
C GLY A 98 -1.62 24.64 10.03
N ILE A 99 -1.51 23.33 9.78
CA ILE A 99 -0.49 22.40 10.29
C ILE A 99 -0.75 21.02 9.66
N GLU A 100 0.34 20.26 9.62
CA GLU A 100 0.61 18.95 9.03
C GLU A 100 -0.31 17.80 9.47
N VAL A 101 -0.13 16.69 8.76
CA VAL A 101 -0.90 15.44 8.77
C VAL A 101 -2.23 15.56 8.01
N ALA A 102 -2.32 14.86 6.88
CA ALA A 102 -3.54 14.76 6.07
C ALA A 102 -4.54 13.89 6.82
N VAL A 103 -5.68 14.45 7.21
CA VAL A 103 -6.61 13.73 8.08
C VAL A 103 -8.06 13.97 7.75
N TYR A 104 -8.83 12.88 7.63
CA TYR A 104 -10.28 12.96 7.77
C TYR A 104 -10.60 13.06 9.26
N GLN A 105 -10.93 14.26 9.76
CA GLN A 105 -11.18 14.54 11.18
C GLN A 105 -10.08 14.10 12.17
N GLY A 106 -8.82 14.22 11.82
CA GLY A 106 -7.72 13.80 12.70
C GLY A 106 -7.41 12.28 12.72
N ILE A 107 -8.04 11.45 11.86
CA ILE A 107 -7.82 10.00 11.83
C ILE A 107 -7.20 9.50 10.50
N ILE A 108 -6.04 8.84 10.58
CA ILE A 108 -5.45 8.01 9.51
C ILE A 108 -6.38 6.82 9.27
N ARG A 109 -6.83 6.59 8.04
CA ARG A 109 -7.76 5.51 7.70
C ARG A 109 -7.07 4.39 6.93
N GLU A 110 -7.07 3.21 7.53
CA GLU A 110 -6.60 1.96 6.93
C GLU A 110 -7.78 1.23 6.25
N LYS A 111 -7.64 -0.07 5.96
CA LYS A 111 -8.75 -0.87 5.42
C LYS A 111 -9.90 -0.91 6.45
N PRO A 112 -11.15 -0.66 6.04
CA PRO A 112 -12.28 -0.76 6.95
C PRO A 112 -12.39 -2.18 7.49
N SER A 113 -12.55 -2.28 8.80
CA SER A 113 -12.71 -3.52 9.55
C SER A 113 -14.16 -4.02 9.57
N SER A 114 -15.12 -3.16 9.22
CA SER A 114 -16.55 -3.48 9.23
C SER A 114 -17.34 -2.83 8.09
N LYS A 115 -18.53 -3.38 7.81
CA LYS A 115 -19.45 -2.87 6.77
C LYS A 115 -19.89 -1.44 7.07
N ASP A 116 -20.11 -1.13 8.34
CA ASP A 116 -20.56 0.20 8.76
C ASP A 116 -19.42 1.22 8.69
N GLU A 117 -18.18 0.80 8.99
CA GLU A 117 -16.99 1.63 8.78
C GLU A 117 -16.77 1.94 7.29
N ALA A 118 -16.90 0.94 6.42
CA ALA A 118 -16.81 1.13 4.97
C ALA A 118 -17.86 2.13 4.45
N ARG A 119 -19.11 2.03 4.94
CA ARG A 119 -20.19 2.98 4.61
C ARG A 119 -19.88 4.39 5.11
N GLN A 120 -19.38 4.52 6.34
CA GLN A 120 -18.97 5.82 6.88
C GLN A 120 -17.84 6.44 6.06
N PHE A 121 -16.86 5.64 5.63
CA PHE A 121 -15.76 6.10 4.79
C PHE A 121 -16.29 6.62 3.46
N ILE A 122 -17.09 5.82 2.76
CA ILE A 122 -17.61 6.22 1.45
C ILE A 122 -18.53 7.45 1.54
N LYS A 123 -19.44 7.50 2.52
CA LYS A 123 -20.30 8.66 2.75
C LYS A 123 -19.49 9.92 3.04
N SER A 124 -18.39 9.77 3.77
CA SER A 124 -17.54 10.88 4.13
C SER A 124 -16.69 11.46 3.00
N TYR A 125 -16.49 10.71 1.92
CA TYR A 125 -15.80 11.21 0.72
C TYR A 125 -16.77 11.94 -0.24
N SER A 126 -18.07 11.99 0.09
CA SER A 126 -19.07 12.73 -0.69
C SER A 126 -18.77 14.23 -0.72
N GLY A 127 -18.46 14.78 -1.90
CA GLY A 127 -18.20 16.22 -2.07
C GLY A 127 -16.81 16.68 -1.59
N GLY A 128 -15.93 15.75 -1.26
CA GLY A 128 -14.54 16.02 -0.88
C GLY A 128 -13.53 15.59 -1.96
N GLN A 129 -12.27 15.90 -1.70
CA GLN A 129 -11.13 15.34 -2.44
C GLN A 129 -10.44 14.31 -1.54
N ALA A 130 -10.03 13.20 -2.12
CA ALA A 130 -9.20 12.24 -1.43
C ALA A 130 -7.79 12.23 -2.02
N THR A 131 -6.84 11.80 -1.21
CA THR A 131 -5.44 11.64 -1.59
C THR A 131 -5.02 10.24 -1.19
N VAL A 132 -4.43 9.52 -2.13
CA VAL A 132 -3.81 8.21 -1.90
C VAL A 132 -2.32 8.42 -1.93
N VAL A 133 -1.63 7.91 -0.90
CA VAL A 133 -0.17 7.89 -0.86
C VAL A 133 0.25 6.43 -0.81
N GLY A 134 1.11 6.03 -1.74
CA GLY A 134 1.66 4.69 -1.82
C GLY A 134 3.18 4.71 -1.81
N SER A 135 3.81 3.65 -1.30
CA SER A 135 5.24 3.43 -1.37
C SER A 135 5.57 2.08 -2.00
N VAL A 136 6.74 2.01 -2.61
CA VAL A 136 7.39 0.76 -3.01
C VAL A 136 8.83 0.81 -2.54
N VAL A 137 9.25 -0.24 -1.85
CA VAL A 137 10.62 -0.45 -1.41
C VAL A 137 11.14 -1.74 -2.04
N VAL A 138 12.26 -1.63 -2.75
CA VAL A 138 12.96 -2.74 -3.38
C VAL A 138 14.28 -2.95 -2.65
N THR A 139 14.48 -4.16 -2.13
CA THR A 139 15.71 -4.57 -1.46
C THR A 139 16.37 -5.70 -2.23
N ASN A 140 17.61 -5.49 -2.67
CA ASN A 140 18.44 -6.53 -3.25
C ASN A 140 19.09 -7.32 -2.11
N LEU A 141 18.61 -8.54 -1.88
CA LEU A 141 19.05 -9.38 -0.77
C LEU A 141 20.51 -9.86 -0.93
N THR A 142 21.02 -9.92 -2.17
CA THR A 142 22.40 -10.35 -2.45
C THR A 142 23.41 -9.24 -2.19
N LYS A 143 23.06 -7.98 -2.50
CA LYS A 143 23.96 -6.83 -2.36
C LYS A 143 23.69 -5.99 -1.10
N GLY A 144 22.60 -6.24 -0.39
CA GLY A 144 22.13 -5.41 0.73
C GLY A 144 21.69 -3.99 0.31
N ILE A 145 21.49 -3.74 -0.98
CA ILE A 145 21.11 -2.41 -1.48
C ILE A 145 19.60 -2.26 -1.42
N ARG A 146 19.13 -1.19 -0.78
CA ARG A 146 17.72 -0.81 -0.71
C ARG A 146 17.46 0.48 -1.49
N LYS A 147 16.32 0.53 -2.19
CA LYS A 147 15.78 1.74 -2.82
C LYS A 147 14.28 1.81 -2.56
N GLY A 148 13.80 2.96 -2.10
CA GLY A 148 12.40 3.22 -1.85
C GLY A 148 11.93 4.48 -2.58
N ALA A 149 10.68 4.49 -2.98
CA ALA A 149 10.00 5.67 -3.52
C ALA A 149 8.55 5.69 -3.04
N TRP A 150 7.95 6.87 -3.03
CA TRP A 150 6.54 7.08 -2.76
C TRP A 150 5.89 7.88 -3.88
N GLU A 151 4.59 7.73 -4.04
CA GLU A 151 3.77 8.45 -5.00
C GLU A 151 2.46 8.90 -4.33
N ARG A 152 2.03 10.12 -4.66
CA ARG A 152 0.79 10.72 -4.19
C ARG A 152 -0.15 10.93 -5.37
N SER A 153 -1.40 10.52 -5.24
CA SER A 153 -2.44 10.70 -6.24
C SER A 153 -3.70 11.31 -5.62
N GLU A 154 -4.25 12.35 -6.25
CA GLU A 154 -5.50 12.99 -5.82
C GLU A 154 -6.69 12.41 -6.58
N ILE A 155 -7.80 12.19 -5.87
CA ILE A 155 -9.04 11.61 -6.37
C ILE A 155 -10.18 12.53 -5.95
N GLY A 156 -10.84 13.20 -6.90
CA GLY A 156 -12.01 14.01 -6.61
C GLY A 156 -12.61 14.68 -7.84
N THR A 157 -13.92 14.94 -7.81
CA THR A 157 -14.65 15.76 -8.78
C THR A 157 -15.72 16.56 -8.06
N ALA A 158 -15.92 17.83 -8.45
CA ALA A 158 -16.74 18.82 -7.74
C ALA A 158 -18.21 18.42 -7.48
N ASP A 159 -18.80 17.52 -8.29
CA ASP A 159 -20.27 17.28 -8.28
C ASP A 159 -20.70 15.85 -7.87
N HIS A 160 -19.80 15.01 -7.33
CA HIS A 160 -20.10 13.59 -7.11
C HIS A 160 -19.43 13.03 -5.85
N VAL A 161 -19.94 11.91 -5.32
CA VAL A 161 -19.18 11.08 -4.36
C VAL A 161 -18.04 10.45 -5.15
N MET A 162 -16.86 11.10 -5.19
CA MET A 162 -15.70 10.59 -5.94
C MET A 162 -16.00 10.30 -7.43
N GLY A 163 -16.91 11.05 -8.06
CA GLY A 163 -17.32 10.80 -9.46
C GLY A 163 -18.46 9.79 -9.64
N LEU A 164 -19.00 9.17 -8.58
CA LEU A 164 -19.99 8.09 -8.68
C LEU A 164 -21.39 8.51 -8.21
N PRO A 165 -22.47 8.14 -8.93
CA PRO A 165 -23.84 8.29 -8.47
C PRO A 165 -24.10 7.52 -7.16
N ARG A 166 -24.89 8.07 -6.24
CA ARG A 166 -25.23 7.42 -4.95
C ARG A 166 -25.76 5.99 -5.12
N SER A 167 -26.58 5.75 -6.14
CA SER A 167 -27.11 4.42 -6.46
C SER A 167 -26.01 3.43 -6.86
N LEU A 168 -24.99 3.88 -7.60
CA LEU A 168 -23.81 3.08 -7.94
C LEU A 168 -22.95 2.83 -6.71
N THR A 169 -22.79 3.83 -5.85
CA THR A 169 -22.10 3.71 -4.57
C THR A 169 -22.75 2.66 -3.67
N GLU A 170 -24.07 2.70 -3.51
CA GLU A 170 -24.82 1.72 -2.71
C GLU A 170 -24.71 0.31 -3.29
N LYS A 171 -24.75 0.17 -4.62
CA LYS A 171 -24.59 -1.11 -5.31
C LYS A 171 -23.19 -1.69 -5.13
N LEU A 172 -22.15 -0.88 -5.28
CA LEU A 172 -20.76 -1.30 -5.06
C LEU A 172 -20.51 -1.71 -3.61
N ILE A 173 -21.15 -1.03 -2.65
CA ILE A 173 -21.12 -1.45 -1.24
C ILE A 173 -21.80 -2.81 -1.05
N GLN A 174 -22.89 -3.11 -1.76
CA GLN A 174 -23.53 -4.43 -1.68
C GLN A 174 -22.71 -5.54 -2.35
N GLU A 175 -22.03 -5.26 -3.46
CA GLU A 175 -21.21 -6.23 -4.21
C GLU A 175 -19.87 -6.54 -3.54
N ALA A 176 -19.33 -5.63 -2.74
CA ALA A 176 -18.09 -5.84 -1.98
C ALA A 176 -18.28 -6.63 -0.67
N LEU A 177 -19.51 -7.08 -0.39
CA LEU A 177 -19.95 -7.82 0.80
C LEU A 177 -20.24 -9.29 0.51
#